data_AF-A0AA42L251-F1
#
_entry.id   AF-A0AA42L251-F1
#
_cell.length_a   1.000
_cell.length_b   1.000
_cell.length_c   1.000
_cell.angle_alpha   90.00
_cell.angle_beta   90.00
_cell.angle_gamma   90.00
#
_symmetry.space_group_name_H-M   'P 1'
#
loop_
_entity.id
_entity.type
_entity.pdbx_description
1 polymer ?
#
loop_
_entity_poly.entity_id
_entity_poly.type
_entity_poly.pdbx_seq_one_letter_code
_entity_poly.pdbx_strand_id
1 'polypeptide(L)'
;MISTRTPQQALAALLDRYQPQRLLLVGASQIPAVDAFLAAHPDCELFHADAGALPTELAGQRYDLALLADCLEHLPRREAQQLVGGIRNLNSSRVAVLVDLDAAQAQDADFYALAMQASERFQRDAQVITLFTYDLHEYKQVPDWLNAKFWANPENFGKYWW
;
A
#
# COMPACT_ATOMS: atom_id res chain seq x y z
N MET A 1 -16.38 -2.95 -7.44
CA MET A 1 -16.56 -3.14 -8.91
C MET A 1 -15.31 -3.80 -9.47
N ILE A 2 -15.46 -4.68 -10.45
CA ILE A 2 -14.33 -5.29 -11.16
C ILE A 2 -13.75 -4.26 -12.14
N SER A 3 -12.43 -4.14 -12.15
CA SER A 3 -11.69 -3.22 -13.02
C SER A 3 -11.65 -3.73 -14.46
N THR A 4 -11.67 -2.81 -15.42
CA THR A 4 -11.38 -3.09 -16.83
C THR A 4 -9.88 -3.15 -17.11
N ARG A 5 -9.04 -2.70 -16.17
CA ARG A 5 -7.58 -2.84 -16.24
C ARG A 5 -7.16 -4.24 -15.80
N THR A 6 -6.00 -4.67 -16.30
CA THR A 6 -5.27 -5.80 -15.74
C THR A 6 -4.51 -5.38 -14.47
N PRO A 7 -4.13 -6.32 -13.59
CA PRO A 7 -3.26 -6.04 -12.45
C PRO A 7 -1.97 -5.29 -12.85
N GLN A 8 -1.37 -5.67 -13.98
CA GLN A 8 -0.15 -5.08 -14.51
C GLN A 8 -0.37 -3.62 -14.94
N GLN A 9 -1.48 -3.32 -15.60
CA GLN A 9 -1.84 -1.94 -15.98
C GLN A 9 -2.13 -1.06 -14.76
N ALA A 10 -2.77 -1.62 -13.73
CA ALA A 10 -3.01 -0.90 -12.48
C ALA A 10 -1.71 -0.60 -11.75
N LEU A 11 -0.80 -1.57 -11.64
CA LEU A 11 0.53 -1.37 -11.05
C LEU A 11 1.37 -0.37 -11.86
N ALA A 12 1.37 -0.46 -13.20
CA ALA A 12 2.05 0.50 -14.05
C ALA A 12 1.53 1.93 -13.83
N ALA A 13 0.21 2.11 -13.75
CA ALA A 13 -0.38 3.42 -13.46
C ALA A 13 -0.05 3.93 -12.05
N LEU A 14 0.07 3.02 -11.07
CA LEU A 14 0.48 3.37 -9.71
C LEU A 14 1.95 3.82 -9.66
N LEU A 15 2.83 3.09 -10.35
CA LEU A 15 4.24 3.43 -10.47
C LEU A 15 4.44 4.77 -11.20
N ASP A 16 3.73 4.99 -12.31
CA ASP A 16 3.77 6.25 -13.06
C ASP A 16 3.23 7.44 -12.26
N ARG A 17 2.23 7.22 -11.40
CA ARG A 17 1.71 8.26 -10.50
C ARG A 17 2.71 8.65 -9.43
N TYR A 18 3.37 7.67 -8.81
CA TYR A 18 4.21 7.91 -7.63
C TYR A 18 5.67 8.17 -7.94
N GLN A 19 6.17 7.68 -9.08
CA GLN A 19 7.55 7.84 -9.53
C GLN A 19 8.58 7.59 -8.41
N PRO A 20 8.52 6.42 -7.72
CA PRO A 20 9.40 6.16 -6.58
C PRO A 20 10.87 6.09 -7.03
N GLN A 21 11.77 6.73 -6.30
CA GLN A 21 13.22 6.54 -6.48
C GLN A 21 13.70 5.31 -5.72
N ARG A 22 13.02 4.94 -4.64
CA ARG A 22 13.31 3.74 -3.85
C ARG A 22 12.06 2.88 -3.75
N LEU A 23 12.07 1.74 -4.43
CA LEU A 23 10.95 0.80 -4.48
C LEU A 23 11.29 -0.46 -3.70
N LEU A 24 10.53 -0.75 -2.65
CA LEU A 24 10.58 -2.06 -1.99
C LEU A 24 9.56 -2.99 -2.66
N LEU A 25 10.01 -4.14 -3.15
CA LEU A 25 9.20 -5.25 -3.62
C LEU A 25 9.30 -6.42 -2.63
N VAL A 26 8.17 -6.86 -2.11
CA VAL A 26 8.07 -8.07 -1.29
C VAL A 26 7.21 -9.09 -2.02
N GLY A 27 7.79 -10.21 -2.41
CA GLY A 27 7.15 -11.16 -3.32
C GLY A 27 8.06 -12.31 -3.72
N ALA A 28 7.48 -13.41 -4.16
CA ALA A 28 8.24 -14.52 -4.76
C ALA A 28 8.42 -14.35 -6.28
N SER A 29 7.63 -13.49 -6.91
CA SER A 29 7.56 -13.34 -8.36
C SER A 29 8.07 -11.99 -8.84
N GLN A 30 8.74 -12.02 -10.00
CA GLN A 30 8.99 -10.81 -10.78
C GLN A 30 7.66 -10.23 -11.30
N ILE A 31 7.57 -8.91 -11.32
CA ILE A 31 6.37 -8.20 -11.77
C ILE A 31 6.74 -7.43 -13.04
N PRO A 32 6.18 -7.79 -14.20
CA PRO A 32 6.53 -7.15 -15.47
C PRO A 32 6.33 -5.63 -15.48
N ALA A 33 5.35 -5.12 -14.72
CA ALA A 33 5.14 -3.68 -14.59
C ALA A 33 6.27 -2.97 -13.83
N VAL A 34 6.89 -3.63 -12.85
CA VAL A 34 8.06 -3.13 -12.12
C VAL A 34 9.28 -3.16 -13.03
N ASP A 35 9.50 -4.25 -13.75
CA ASP A 35 10.63 -4.37 -14.70
C ASP A 35 10.58 -3.30 -15.78
N ALA A 36 9.40 -3.08 -16.36
CA ALA A 36 9.18 -2.03 -17.36
C ALA A 36 9.40 -0.63 -16.77
N PHE A 37 9.00 -0.40 -15.52
CA PHE A 37 9.22 0.87 -14.84
C PHE A 37 10.71 1.15 -14.61
N LEU A 38 11.46 0.16 -14.10
CA LEU A 38 12.91 0.28 -13.86
C LEU A 38 13.69 0.50 -15.16
N ALA A 39 13.29 -0.14 -16.26
CA ALA A 39 13.89 0.10 -17.57
C ALA A 39 13.69 1.55 -18.07
N ALA A 40 12.58 2.18 -17.71
CA ALA A 40 12.27 3.57 -18.07
C ALA A 40 12.85 4.61 -17.08
N HIS A 41 13.15 4.20 -15.85
CA HIS A 41 13.60 5.07 -14.75
C HIS A 41 14.90 4.50 -14.14
N PRO A 42 16.06 4.71 -14.79
CA PRO A 42 17.34 4.11 -14.36
C PRO A 42 17.82 4.57 -12.99
N ASP A 43 17.30 5.70 -12.49
CA ASP A 43 17.60 6.24 -11.15
C ASP A 43 16.74 5.60 -10.04
N CYS A 44 15.79 4.73 -10.40
CA CYS A 44 14.99 3.99 -9.42
C CYS A 44 15.78 2.78 -8.90
N GLU A 45 16.00 2.72 -7.59
CA GLU A 45 16.59 1.58 -6.90
C GLU A 45 15.51 0.60 -6.45
N LEU A 46 15.60 -0.65 -6.91
CA LEU A 46 14.76 -1.75 -6.46
C LEU A 46 15.40 -2.49 -5.28
N PHE A 47 14.62 -2.68 -4.22
CA PHE A 47 14.96 -3.51 -3.07
C PHE A 47 13.98 -4.69 -3.02
N HIS A 48 14.50 -5.91 -2.93
CA HIS A 48 13.68 -7.12 -2.95
C HIS A 48 13.76 -7.88 -1.63
N ALA A 49 12.62 -8.38 -1.14
CA ALA A 49 12.55 -9.31 -0.02
C ALA A 49 11.58 -10.45 -0.32
N ASP A 50 11.87 -11.63 0.23
CA ASP A 50 10.92 -12.75 0.21
C ASP A 50 9.74 -12.51 1.16
N ALA A 51 8.70 -13.32 1.01
CA ALA A 51 7.55 -13.32 1.93
C ALA A 51 8.00 -13.64 3.37
N GLY A 52 7.72 -12.75 4.31
CA GLY A 52 8.01 -12.93 5.72
C GLY A 52 8.60 -11.69 6.37
N ALA A 53 9.26 -11.86 7.51
CA ALA A 53 9.91 -10.75 8.20
C ALA A 53 11.00 -10.11 7.33
N LEU A 54 10.96 -8.79 7.18
CA LEU A 54 11.99 -8.07 6.43
C LEU A 54 13.38 -8.29 7.05
N PRO A 55 14.40 -8.60 6.24
CA PRO A 55 15.79 -8.60 6.68
C PRO A 55 16.17 -7.27 7.35
N THR A 56 17.04 -7.31 8.37
CA THR A 56 17.40 -6.13 9.17
C THR A 56 17.88 -4.96 8.31
N GLU A 57 18.64 -5.24 7.25
CA GLU A 57 19.13 -4.24 6.31
C GLU A 57 17.97 -3.50 5.63
N LEU A 58 16.93 -4.22 5.20
CA LEU A 58 15.77 -3.64 4.53
C LEU A 58 14.80 -2.98 5.53
N ALA A 59 14.66 -3.57 6.72
CA ALA A 59 13.81 -3.07 7.80
C ALA A 59 14.31 -1.74 8.38
N GLY A 60 15.62 -1.47 8.33
CA GLY A 60 16.24 -0.22 8.77
C GLY A 60 16.14 0.94 7.78
N GLN A 61 15.49 0.75 6.62
CA GLN A 61 15.46 1.72 5.54
C GLN A 61 14.05 2.29 5.29
N ARG A 62 14.01 3.41 4.57
CA ARG A 62 12.80 4.05 4.09
C ARG A 62 12.70 3.93 2.56
N TYR A 63 11.48 3.72 2.09
CA TYR A 63 11.14 3.57 0.68
C TYR A 63 9.99 4.51 0.31
N ASP A 64 10.00 5.00 -0.92
CA ASP A 64 8.97 5.90 -1.43
C ASP A 64 7.67 5.15 -1.68
N LEU A 65 7.78 3.87 -2.04
CA LEU A 65 6.68 2.93 -2.23
C LEU A 65 7.12 1.53 -1.81
N ALA A 66 6.27 0.82 -1.08
CA ALA A 66 6.37 -0.62 -0.90
C ALA A 66 5.26 -1.34 -1.66
N LEU A 67 5.63 -2.32 -2.47
CA LEU A 67 4.74 -3.19 -3.24
C LEU A 67 4.85 -4.62 -2.71
N LEU A 68 3.73 -5.17 -2.28
CA LEU A 68 3.61 -6.56 -1.84
C LEU A 68 2.74 -7.31 -2.84
N ALA A 69 3.23 -8.39 -3.41
CA ALA A 69 2.48 -9.24 -4.34
C ALA A 69 3.02 -10.67 -4.32
N ASP A 70 2.14 -11.66 -4.50
CA ASP A 70 2.52 -13.09 -4.50
C ASP A 70 3.35 -13.46 -3.25
N CYS A 71 2.81 -13.08 -2.08
CA CYS A 71 3.51 -13.26 -0.80
C CYS A 71 2.56 -13.52 0.36
N LEU A 72 1.43 -12.82 0.45
CA LEU A 72 0.54 -12.93 1.61
C LEU A 72 -0.20 -14.27 1.62
N GLU A 73 -0.43 -14.84 0.44
CA GLU A 73 -1.00 -16.16 0.20
C GLU A 73 -0.16 -17.29 0.79
N HIS A 74 1.12 -17.03 1.06
CA HIS A 74 2.08 -18.00 1.56
C HIS A 74 2.39 -17.82 3.06
N LEU A 75 1.70 -16.91 3.73
CA LEU A 75 1.93 -16.56 5.13
C LEU A 75 0.70 -16.84 5.99
N PRO A 76 0.87 -17.23 7.27
CA PRO A 76 -0.22 -17.18 8.22
C PRO A 76 -0.81 -15.77 8.30
N ARG A 77 -2.15 -15.66 8.35
CA ARG A 77 -2.87 -14.36 8.35
C ARG A 77 -2.29 -13.32 9.31
N ARG A 78 -1.88 -13.74 10.52
CA ARG A 78 -1.27 -12.85 11.52
C ARG A 78 0.08 -12.30 11.07
N GLU A 79 0.92 -13.13 10.45
CA GLU A 79 2.24 -12.73 9.94
C GLU A 79 2.09 -11.81 8.73
N ALA A 80 1.14 -12.09 7.83
CA ALA A 80 0.79 -11.20 6.72
C ALA A 80 0.37 -9.80 7.22
N GLN A 81 -0.50 -9.72 8.24
CA GLN A 81 -0.89 -8.45 8.86
C GLN A 81 0.29 -7.72 9.52
N GLN A 82 1.17 -8.45 10.20
CA GLN A 82 2.37 -7.88 10.82
C GLN A 82 3.35 -7.33 9.77
N LEU A 83 3.53 -8.04 8.66
CA LEU A 83 4.36 -7.60 7.55
C LEU A 83 3.82 -6.31 6.93
N VAL A 84 2.55 -6.29 6.52
CA VAL A 84 1.91 -5.12 5.90
C VAL A 84 1.91 -3.93 6.87
N GLY A 85 1.49 -4.16 8.13
CA GLY A 85 1.46 -3.13 9.16
C GLY A 85 2.84 -2.60 9.55
N GLY A 86 3.84 -3.48 9.63
CA GLY A 86 5.23 -3.13 9.89
C GLY A 86 5.80 -2.22 8.81
N ILE A 87 5.67 -2.65 7.54
CA ILE A 87 6.12 -1.87 6.38
C ILE A 87 5.45 -0.51 6.34
N ARG A 88 4.13 -0.47 6.51
CA ARG A 88 3.35 0.78 6.54
C ARG A 88 3.81 1.75 7.63
N ASN A 89 4.11 1.24 8.81
CA ASN A 89 4.43 2.10 9.96
C ASN A 89 5.91 2.54 9.96
N LEU A 90 6.81 1.69 9.49
CA LEU A 90 8.25 1.88 9.66
C LEU A 90 8.97 2.22 8.36
N ASN A 91 8.56 1.64 7.23
CA ASN A 91 9.37 1.62 6.02
C ASN A 91 8.84 2.50 4.90
N SER A 92 7.52 2.63 4.72
CA SER A 92 6.97 3.46 3.64
C SER A 92 5.65 4.14 4.01
N SER A 93 5.54 5.41 3.61
CA SER A 93 4.29 6.18 3.68
C SER A 93 3.30 5.81 2.56
N ARG A 94 3.70 4.98 1.60
CA ARG A 94 2.85 4.48 0.53
C ARG A 94 3.02 2.97 0.39
N VAL A 95 1.92 2.24 0.42
CA VAL A 95 1.93 0.77 0.34
C VAL A 95 0.90 0.32 -0.67
N ALA A 96 1.29 -0.59 -1.56
CA ALA A 96 0.40 -1.30 -2.47
C ALA A 96 0.48 -2.80 -2.16
N VAL A 97 -0.67 -3.45 -2.03
CA VAL A 97 -0.76 -4.90 -1.81
C VAL A 97 -1.65 -5.48 -2.90
N LEU A 98 -1.13 -6.42 -3.65
CA LEU A 98 -1.87 -7.22 -4.61
C LEU A 98 -2.08 -8.61 -3.98
N VAL A 99 -3.34 -8.97 -3.69
CA VAL A 99 -3.64 -10.19 -2.93
C VAL A 99 -4.87 -10.90 -3.44
N ASP A 100 -4.80 -12.23 -3.50
CA ASP A 100 -5.96 -13.11 -3.56
C ASP A 100 -6.45 -13.39 -2.14
N LEU A 101 -7.60 -12.79 -1.78
CA LEU A 101 -8.12 -12.85 -0.41
C LEU A 101 -8.49 -14.27 0.01
N ASP A 102 -9.00 -15.09 -0.92
CA ASP A 102 -9.40 -16.46 -0.63
C ASP A 102 -8.17 -17.33 -0.38
N ALA A 103 -7.14 -17.21 -1.23
CA ALA A 103 -5.87 -17.92 -1.06
C ALA A 103 -5.15 -17.50 0.23
N ALA A 104 -5.14 -16.20 0.56
CA ALA A 104 -4.55 -15.67 1.78
C ALA A 104 -5.40 -15.89 3.05
N GLN A 105 -6.60 -16.48 2.92
CA GLN A 105 -7.57 -16.64 4.01
C GLN A 105 -7.82 -15.32 4.77
N ALA A 106 -7.84 -14.21 4.03
CA ALA A 106 -7.95 -12.86 4.54
C ALA A 106 -9.29 -12.25 4.14
N GLN A 107 -9.64 -11.14 4.78
CA GLN A 107 -10.85 -10.37 4.47
C GLN A 107 -10.47 -8.93 4.17
N ASP A 108 -11.30 -8.22 3.40
CA ASP A 108 -11.12 -6.78 3.17
C ASP A 108 -10.90 -5.99 4.49
N ALA A 109 -11.61 -6.40 5.55
CA ALA A 109 -11.52 -5.79 6.88
C ALA A 109 -10.12 -5.82 7.48
N ASP A 110 -9.30 -6.82 7.15
CA ASP A 110 -7.91 -6.92 7.61
C ASP A 110 -7.06 -5.77 7.06
N PHE A 111 -7.31 -5.37 5.82
CA PHE A 111 -6.62 -4.27 5.15
C PHE A 111 -7.20 -2.92 5.55
N TYR A 112 -8.52 -2.83 5.75
CA TYR A 112 -9.17 -1.62 6.28
C TYR A 112 -8.70 -1.29 7.70
N ALA A 113 -8.48 -2.29 8.55
CA ALA A 113 -7.89 -2.11 9.88
C ALA A 113 -6.48 -1.51 9.81
N LEU A 114 -5.78 -1.73 8.69
CA LEU A 114 -4.48 -1.14 8.38
C LEU A 114 -4.60 0.18 7.59
N ALA A 115 -5.77 0.80 7.58
CA ALA A 115 -6.05 2.07 6.90
C ALA A 115 -5.87 2.02 5.37
N MET A 116 -5.79 0.82 4.79
CA MET A 116 -5.72 0.64 3.35
C MET A 116 -7.11 0.74 2.74
N GLN A 117 -7.17 1.02 1.44
CA GLN A 117 -8.41 1.07 0.66
C GLN A 117 -8.33 0.04 -0.46
N ALA A 118 -9.44 -0.64 -0.74
CA ALA A 118 -9.56 -1.56 -1.87
C ALA A 118 -9.73 -0.74 -3.17
N SER A 119 -8.61 -0.39 -3.80
CA SER A 119 -8.56 0.51 -4.95
C SER A 119 -9.12 -0.14 -6.20
N GLU A 120 -8.78 -1.40 -6.45
CA GLU A 120 -9.26 -2.16 -7.62
C GLU A 120 -9.42 -3.64 -7.31
N ARG A 121 -10.30 -4.31 -8.07
CA ARG A 121 -10.45 -5.77 -8.06
C ARG A 121 -10.37 -6.28 -9.49
N PHE A 122 -9.63 -7.35 -9.71
CA PHE A 122 -9.38 -7.96 -11.01
C PHE A 122 -9.93 -9.38 -10.97
N GLN A 123 -10.75 -9.74 -11.94
CA GLN A 123 -11.31 -11.08 -12.02
C GLN A 123 -10.78 -11.80 -13.25
N ARG A 124 -10.29 -13.02 -13.06
CA ARG A 124 -9.96 -13.97 -14.11
C ARG A 124 -10.56 -15.32 -13.75
N ASP A 125 -11.55 -15.75 -14.52
CA ASP A 125 -12.34 -16.95 -14.24
C ASP A 125 -12.93 -16.92 -12.81
N ALA A 126 -12.57 -17.90 -11.97
CA ALA A 126 -12.98 -17.97 -10.56
C ALA A 126 -12.05 -17.19 -9.61
N GLN A 127 -10.88 -16.73 -10.09
CA GLN A 127 -9.91 -16.02 -9.27
C GLN A 127 -10.21 -14.52 -9.22
N VAL A 128 -10.15 -13.95 -8.01
CA VAL A 128 -10.25 -12.51 -7.79
C VAL A 128 -9.03 -12.02 -7.04
N ILE A 129 -8.27 -11.13 -7.67
CA ILE A 129 -7.14 -10.44 -7.05
C ILE A 129 -7.59 -9.02 -6.70
N THR A 130 -7.30 -8.57 -5.49
CA THR A 130 -7.61 -7.22 -5.01
C THR A 130 -6.33 -6.42 -4.86
N LEU A 131 -6.31 -5.20 -5.40
CA LEU A 131 -5.28 -4.20 -5.12
C LEU A 131 -5.76 -3.32 -3.97
N PHE A 132 -5.08 -3.43 -2.84
CA PHE A 132 -5.21 -2.48 -1.74
C PHE A 132 -4.09 -1.44 -1.81
N THR A 133 -4.41 -0.19 -1.54
CA THR A 133 -3.41 0.87 -1.42
C THR A 133 -3.57 1.67 -0.14
N TYR A 134 -2.45 2.15 0.36
CA TYR A 134 -2.35 3.13 1.42
C TYR A 134 -1.44 4.26 0.97
N ASP A 135 -1.86 5.50 1.19
CA ASP A 135 -1.03 6.69 1.04
C ASP A 135 -1.26 7.58 2.26
N LEU A 136 -0.24 7.81 3.07
CA LEU A 136 -0.31 8.65 4.26
C LEU A 136 -0.80 10.08 3.93
N HIS A 137 -0.47 10.61 2.74
CA HIS A 137 -0.87 11.95 2.34
C HIS A 137 -2.37 12.05 2.04
N GLU A 138 -2.97 10.98 1.50
CA GLU A 138 -4.37 10.98 1.04
C GLU A 138 -5.31 10.24 2.01
N TYR A 139 -4.76 9.59 3.03
CA TYR A 139 -5.50 8.73 3.94
C TYR A 139 -6.65 9.45 4.66
N LYS A 140 -6.45 10.70 5.08
CA LYS A 140 -7.45 11.49 5.79
C LYS A 140 -7.67 12.82 5.09
N GLN A 141 -8.84 12.97 4.48
CA GLN A 141 -9.34 14.28 4.07
C GLN A 141 -9.67 15.11 5.31
N VAL A 142 -9.29 16.39 5.31
CA VAL A 142 -9.67 17.33 6.37
C VAL A 142 -11.18 17.55 6.25
N PRO A 143 -11.99 17.12 7.25
CA PRO A 143 -13.43 17.30 7.15
C PRO A 143 -13.80 18.78 7.26
N ASP A 144 -14.88 19.20 6.60
CA ASP A 144 -15.37 20.58 6.64
C ASP A 144 -15.77 21.06 8.04
N TRP A 145 -16.02 20.14 8.97
CA TRP A 145 -16.30 20.46 10.37
C TRP A 145 -15.03 20.67 11.22
N LEU A 146 -13.86 20.28 10.72
CA LEU A 146 -12.58 20.47 11.40
C LEU A 146 -11.99 21.85 11.06
N ASN A 147 -12.75 22.91 11.32
CA ASN A 147 -12.30 24.29 11.24
C ASN A 147 -12.93 25.13 12.35
N ALA A 148 -12.44 26.37 12.51
CA ALA A 148 -12.87 27.28 13.56
C ALA A 148 -14.38 27.53 13.61
N LYS A 149 -15.10 27.38 12.49
CA LYS A 149 -16.54 27.67 12.38
C LYS A 149 -17.42 26.65 13.14
N PHE A 150 -16.97 25.40 13.25
CA PHE A 150 -17.73 24.30 13.87
C PHE A 150 -17.06 23.72 15.11
N TRP A 151 -16.02 24.39 15.61
CA TRP A 151 -15.35 24.04 16.87
C TRP A 151 -16.26 24.34 18.07
N ALA A 152 -16.15 23.57 19.16
CA ALA A 152 -16.86 23.88 20.39
C ALA A 152 -16.33 25.21 20.97
N ASN A 153 -17.14 26.29 20.93
CA ASN A 153 -16.76 27.71 21.09
C ASN A 153 -15.89 28.28 19.96
N PRO A 154 -16.48 28.55 18.77
CA PRO A 154 -15.80 29.21 17.64
C PRO A 154 -15.11 30.52 18.03
N GLU A 155 -15.72 31.27 18.95
CA GLU A 155 -15.25 32.56 19.43
C GLU A 155 -13.95 32.48 20.25
N ASN A 156 -13.55 31.31 20.75
CA ASN A 156 -12.33 31.10 21.52
C ASN A 156 -11.18 30.51 20.68
N PHE A 157 -11.41 30.19 19.40
CA PHE A 157 -10.40 29.63 18.53
C PHE A 157 -9.19 30.57 18.39
N GLY A 158 -7.99 30.06 18.73
CA GLY A 158 -6.74 30.83 18.66
C GLY A 158 -6.56 31.94 19.71
N LYS A 159 -7.50 32.10 20.66
CA LYS A 159 -7.43 33.14 21.71
C LYS A 159 -6.68 32.69 22.96
N TYR A 160 -6.79 31.40 23.30
CA TYR A 160 -6.16 30.83 24.48
C TYR A 160 -5.34 29.63 24.07
N TRP A 161 -4.09 29.59 24.52
CA TRP A 161 -3.24 28.42 24.49
C TRP A 161 -3.22 27.86 25.91
N TRP A 162 -3.39 26.54 26.06
CA TRP A 162 -3.11 25.86 27.32
C TRP A 162 -1.62 25.56 27.46
#